data_AF-A0A969P435-F1
#
_entry.id   AF-A0A969P435-F1
#
_cell.length_a   1.000
_cell.length_b   1.000
_cell.length_c   1.000
_cell.angle_alpha   90.00
_cell.angle_beta   90.00
_cell.angle_gamma   90.00
#
_symmetry.space_group_name_H-M   'P 1'
#
loop_
_entity.id
_entity.type
_entity.pdbx_description
1 polymer ?
#
loop_
_entity_poly.entity_id
_entity_poly.type
_entity_poly.pdbx_seq_one_letter_code
_entity_poly.pdbx_strand_id
1 'polypeptide(L)'
;MAHHRINITLPAETLQQLDELVPKGDRSRFIHAAIQSYIAHIQKENLRQQLKEGAIQRAERDRQLTDDWFALEEEAWQQNAN
;
A
#
# COMPACT_ATOMS: atom_id res chain seq x y z
N MET A 1 -22.55 -12.70 8.68
CA MET A 1 -21.30 -13.11 8.01
C MET A 1 -21.22 -14.63 8.08
N ALA A 2 -20.89 -15.31 6.98
CA ALA A 2 -20.72 -16.77 6.99
C ALA A 2 -19.31 -17.12 7.48
N HIS A 3 -19.20 -18.02 8.46
CA HIS A 3 -17.92 -18.49 8.99
C HIS A 3 -17.62 -19.88 8.45
N HIS A 4 -16.40 -20.11 7.96
CA HIS A 4 -15.92 -21.41 7.51
C HIS A 4 -14.85 -21.91 8.46
N ARG A 5 -15.00 -23.16 8.93
CA ARG A 5 -13.99 -23.80 9.77
C ARG A 5 -12.92 -24.42 8.86
N ILE A 6 -11.67 -24.03 9.10
CA ILE A 6 -10.50 -24.59 8.43
C ILE A 6 -9.57 -25.20 9.47
N ASN A 7 -8.90 -26.29 9.11
CA ASN A 7 -7.82 -26.86 9.92
C ASN A 7 -6.49 -26.34 9.38
N ILE A 8 -5.71 -25.69 10.24
CA ILE A 8 -4.40 -25.16 9.91
C ILE A 8 -3.37 -25.68 10.90
N THR A 9 -2.16 -25.94 10.42
CA THR A 9 -1.01 -26.29 11.25
C THR A 9 -0.22 -25.02 11.52
N LEU A 10 0.02 -24.74 12.80
CA LEU A 10 0.85 -23.61 13.23
C LEU A 10 2.01 -24.15 14.08
N PRO A 11 3.19 -23.51 14.02
CA PRO A 11 4.28 -23.80 14.95
C PRO A 11 3.81 -23.68 16.41
N ALA A 12 4.35 -24.53 17.28
CA ALA A 12 3.99 -24.55 18.69
C ALA A 12 4.25 -23.19 19.36
N GLU A 13 5.36 -22.53 19.00
CA GLU A 13 5.71 -21.18 19.46
C GLU A 13 4.64 -20.14 19.11
N THR A 14 4.09 -20.18 17.89
CA THR A 14 3.04 -19.26 17.45
C THR A 14 1.74 -19.51 18.20
N LEU A 15 1.41 -20.79 18.46
CA LEU A 15 0.24 -21.14 19.27
C LEU A 15 0.39 -20.67 20.72
N GLN A 16 1.59 -20.78 21.29
CA GLN A 16 1.86 -20.29 22.64
C GLN A 16 1.70 -18.77 22.72
N GLN A 17 2.31 -18.02 21.79
CA GLN A 17 2.17 -16.57 21.73
C GLN A 17 0.70 -16.14 21.53
N LEU A 18 -0.03 -16.87 20.70
CA LEU A 18 -1.46 -16.64 20.49
C LEU A 18 -2.25 -16.83 21.80
N ASP A 19 -1.92 -17.86 22.58
CA ASP A 19 -2.59 -18.16 23.84
C ASP A 19 -2.25 -17.20 24.98
N GLU A 20 -1.05 -16.63 24.97
CA GLU A 20 -0.64 -15.58 25.91
C GLU A 20 -1.38 -14.26 25.66
N LEU A 21 -1.60 -13.91 24.39
CA LEU A 21 -2.18 -12.63 23.98
C LEU A 21 -3.71 -12.66 23.90
N VAL A 22 -4.31 -13.82 23.63
CA VAL A 22 -5.72 -13.93 23.27
C VAL A 22 -6.48 -14.81 24.25
N PRO A 23 -7.55 -14.30 24.89
CA PRO A 23 -8.42 -15.10 25.74
C PRO A 23 -9.00 -16.31 24.97
N LYS A 24 -9.24 -17.40 25.69
CA LYS A 24 -9.88 -18.60 25.12
C LYS A 24 -11.22 -18.22 24.47
N GLY A 25 -11.39 -18.62 23.22
CA GLY A 25 -12.58 -18.33 22.41
C GLY A 25 -12.42 -17.19 21.40
N ASP A 26 -11.40 -16.33 21.54
CA ASP A 26 -11.21 -15.16 20.66
C ASP A 26 -10.13 -15.36 19.59
N ARG A 27 -9.55 -16.58 19.51
CA ARG A 27 -8.49 -16.95 18.56
C ARG A 27 -8.89 -16.70 17.11
N SER A 28 -10.11 -17.10 16.70
CA SER A 28 -10.57 -16.92 15.32
C SER A 28 -10.70 -15.46 14.93
N ARG A 29 -11.13 -14.59 15.86
CA ARG A 29 -11.20 -13.14 15.64
C ARG A 29 -9.82 -12.53 15.54
N PHE A 30 -8.89 -12.94 16.42
CA PHE A 30 -7.50 -12.48 16.35
C PHE A 30 -6.83 -12.89 15.03
N ILE A 31 -6.95 -14.16 14.64
CA ILE A 31 -6.41 -14.67 13.37
C ILE A 31 -7.01 -13.90 12.19
N HIS A 32 -8.33 -13.65 12.20
CA HIS A 32 -8.98 -12.85 11.17
C HIS A 32 -8.37 -11.44 11.08
N ALA A 33 -8.22 -10.74 12.22
CA ALA A 33 -7.64 -9.40 12.25
C ALA A 33 -6.18 -9.39 11.77
N ALA A 34 -5.38 -10.39 12.16
CA ALA A 34 -4.01 -10.55 11.71
C ALA A 34 -3.93 -10.75 10.19
N ILE A 35 -4.79 -11.61 9.63
CA ILE A 35 -4.87 -11.84 8.18
C ILE A 35 -5.26 -10.54 7.45
N GLN A 36 -6.27 -9.81 7.92
CA GLN A 36 -6.69 -8.55 7.30
C GLN A 36 -5.56 -7.51 7.33
N SER A 37 -4.87 -7.38 8.47
CA SER A 37 -3.72 -6.48 8.59
C SER A 37 -2.59 -6.86 7.63
N TYR A 38 -2.31 -8.15 7.49
CA TYR A 38 -1.25 -8.62 6.59
C TYR A 38 -1.61 -8.42 5.11
N ILE A 39 -2.88 -8.67 4.74
CA ILE A 39 -3.38 -8.37 3.39
C ILE A 39 -3.25 -6.87 3.08
N ALA A 40 -3.66 -6.00 4.00
CA ALA A 40 -3.54 -4.55 3.82
C ALA A 40 -2.08 -4.10 3.66
N HIS A 41 -1.16 -4.71 4.43
CA HIS A 41 0.26 -4.47 4.29
C HIS A 41 0.79 -4.87 2.91
N ILE A 42 0.49 -6.09 2.43
CA ILE A 42 0.89 -6.55 1.10
C ILE A 42 0.34 -5.62 0.01
N GLN A 43 -0.93 -5.25 0.07
CA GLN A 43 -1.56 -4.38 -0.92
C GLN A 43 -0.88 -3.01 -0.97
N LYS A 44 -0.53 -2.44 0.19
CA LYS A 44 0.17 -1.16 0.27
C LYS A 44 1.56 -1.23 -0.36
N GLU A 45 2.33 -2.27 -0.07
CA GLU A 45 3.67 -2.45 -0.65
C GLU A 45 3.60 -2.66 -2.17
N ASN A 46 2.64 -3.46 -2.66
CA ASN A 46 2.42 -3.64 -4.09
C ASN A 46 2.05 -2.31 -4.78
N LEU A 47 1.14 -1.53 -4.19
CA LEU A 47 0.76 -0.23 -4.73
C LEU A 47 1.96 0.72 -4.78
N ARG A 48 2.78 0.74 -3.73
CA ARG A 48 4.00 1.56 -3.68
C ARG A 48 4.96 1.19 -4.81
N GLN A 49 5.15 -0.11 -5.06
CA GLN A 49 6.01 -0.60 -6.12
C GLN A 49 5.48 -0.20 -7.51
N GLN A 50 4.17 -0.38 -7.76
CA GLN A 50 3.54 0.02 -9.01
C GLN A 50 3.63 1.54 -9.25
N LEU A 51 3.44 2.35 -8.21
CA LEU A 51 3.60 3.80 -8.31
C LEU A 51 5.04 4.19 -8.65
N LYS A 52 6.02 3.55 -8.00
CA LYS A 52 7.45 3.77 -8.28
C LYS A 52 7.78 3.42 -9.73
N GLU A 53 7.38 2.24 -10.20
CA GLU A 53 7.62 1.79 -11.56
C GLU A 53 6.95 2.72 -12.57
N GLY A 54 5.69 3.11 -12.33
CA GLY A 54 4.97 4.04 -13.17
C GLY A 54 5.64 5.42 -13.24
N ALA A 55 6.13 5.95 -12.11
CA ALA A 55 6.86 7.21 -12.08
C ALA A 55 8.17 7.14 -12.87
N ILE A 56 8.94 6.05 -12.73
CA ILE A 56 10.17 5.84 -13.50
C ILE A 56 9.87 5.76 -15.00
N GLN A 57 8.86 4.99 -15.40
CA GLN A 57 8.49 4.82 -16.82
C GLN A 57 8.02 6.12 -17.47
N ARG A 58 7.39 7.02 -16.69
CA ARG A 58 6.86 8.29 -17.20
C ARG A 58 7.80 9.47 -17.01
N ALA A 59 8.91 9.30 -16.28
CA ALA A 59 9.81 10.38 -15.90
C ALA A 59 10.24 11.28 -17.06
N GLU A 60 10.60 10.69 -18.20
CA GLU A 60 11.02 11.46 -19.39
C GLU A 60 9.88 12.29 -19.98
N ARG A 61 8.70 11.71 -20.11
CA ARG A 61 7.51 12.40 -20.61
C ARG A 61 7.10 13.52 -19.67
N ASP A 62 7.07 13.22 -18.36
CA ASP A 62 6.64 14.17 -17.34
C ASP A 62 7.63 15.34 -17.26
N ARG A 63 8.93 15.09 -17.49
CA ARG A 63 9.96 16.13 -17.63
C ARG A 63 9.75 16.99 -18.86
N GLN A 64 9.60 16.38 -20.04
CA GLN A 64 9.37 17.12 -21.29
C GLN A 64 8.11 18.00 -21.18
N LEU A 65 7.04 17.45 -20.61
CA LEU A 65 5.82 18.21 -20.36
C LEU A 65 6.11 19.41 -19.45
N THR A 66 6.85 19.22 -18.35
CA THR A 66 7.20 20.33 -17.46
C THR A 66 7.97 21.43 -18.19
N ASP A 67 8.94 21.06 -19.02
CA ASP A 67 9.75 21.99 -19.79
C ASP A 67 8.89 22.75 -20.83
N ASP A 68 7.99 22.07 -21.53
CA ASP A 68 7.06 22.66 -22.51
C ASP A 68 6.12 23.69 -21.86
N TRP A 69 5.59 23.37 -20.66
CA TRP A 69 4.69 24.27 -19.93
C TRP A 69 5.42 25.44 -19.28
N PHE A 70 6.65 25.23 -18.79
CA PHE A 70 7.46 26.30 -18.20
C PHE A 70 7.74 27.43 -19.20
N ALA A 71 8.05 27.08 -20.46
CA ALA A 71 8.27 28.05 -21.52
C ALA A 71 7.03 28.95 -21.75
N LEU A 72 5.83 28.35 -21.74
CA LEU A 72 4.58 29.09 -21.93
C LEU A 72 4.25 30.01 -20.73
N GLU A 73 4.57 29.58 -19.51
CA GLU A 73 4.36 30.39 -18.30
C GLU A 73 5.33 31.59 -18.24
N GLU A 74 6.59 31.40 -18.63
CA GLU A 74 7.60 32.47 -18.67
C GLU A 74 7.21 33.53 -19.71
N GLU A 75 6.77 33.12 -20.90
CA GLU A 75 6.28 34.02 -21.95
C GLU A 75 5.07 34.84 -21.49
N ALA A 76 4.11 34.23 -20.79
CA ALA A 76 2.92 34.90 -20.27
C ALA A 76 3.24 35.91 -19.15
N TRP A 77 4.25 35.63 -18.32
CA TRP A 77 4.73 36.56 -17.30
C TRP A 77 5.43 37.79 -17.91
N GLN A 78 6.28 37.59 -18.92
CA GLN A 78 6.97 38.68 -19.62
C GLN A 78 6.00 39.59 -20.37
N GLN A 79 4.91 39.04 -20.94
CA GLN A 79 3.90 39.82 -21.65
C GLN A 79 3.02 40.68 -20.72
N ASN A 80 2.79 40.26 -19.47
CA ASN A 80 2.02 41.04 -18.49
C ASN A 80 2.87 42.06 -17.70
N ALA A 81 4.20 41.98 -17.80
CA ALA A 81 5.12 42.90 -17.14
C ALA A 81 5.49 44.13 -18.00
N ASN A 82 5.03 44.20 -19.26
CA ASN A 82 5.18 45.33 -20.18
C ASN A 82 3.91 46.16 -20.31
#